data_AF-A0A5C3LUW4-F1
#
_entry.id   AF-A0A5C3LUW4-F1
#
_cell.length_a   1.000
_cell.length_b   1.000
_cell.length_c   1.000
_cell.angle_alpha   90.00
_cell.angle_beta   90.00
_cell.angle_gamma   90.00
#
_symmetry.space_group_name_H-M   'P 1'
#
loop_
_entity.id
_entity.type
_entity.pdbx_description
1 polymer ?
#
loop_
_entity_poly.entity_id
_entity_poly.type
_entity_poly.pdbx_seq_one_letter_code
_entity_poly.pdbx_strand_id
1 'polypeptide(L)'
;MMGMCKCRCQIWWSTDFGEKEEIILDPGDDADILGYEDGEDDTAIQEEVDASLEEDEGDEGQAIHNDKVAKTICEKAIQYMADKGVLMDSDEAKIALQIFPQASGLACHVHDSPTLKEQFDKLVSEDTELKNSQQTLSHQVTTRWNSDLDCLKSHLYFWDILEQLTAIPSLNLKAYSLSLDQWKMAEDVYEILLLFDELTHIFSAAKTPLIVNAIPVLEELHEGLISACDDNENNISTVVQIACQAGLLLIDKYSAFAHDCDIYIIAIVMCPDHKLKWFKDHGRTSRQIKDIEKMVVSKWKNNYQPLHHEYLWICSYQQT
;
A
#
# COMPACT_ATOMS: atom_id res chain seq x y z
N MET A 1 20.46 -18.22 16.60
CA MET A 1 19.48 -19.31 16.71
C MET A 1 18.12 -18.62 16.81
N MET A 2 17.59 -18.17 15.67
CA MET A 2 16.37 -17.38 15.59
C MET A 2 15.17 -18.30 15.84
N GLY A 3 14.42 -18.04 16.91
CA GLY A 3 13.15 -18.68 17.17
C GLY A 3 12.11 -18.11 16.23
N MET A 4 11.77 -18.86 15.17
CA MET A 4 10.59 -18.57 14.35
C MET A 4 9.36 -18.62 15.27
N CYS A 5 8.69 -17.48 15.43
CA CYS A 5 7.41 -17.39 16.13
C CYS A 5 6.34 -18.11 15.28
N LYS A 6 6.21 -19.42 15.48
CA LYS A 6 5.08 -20.20 15.00
C LYS A 6 3.89 -19.88 15.91
N CYS A 7 2.99 -18.98 15.51
CA CYS A 7 1.54 -19.05 15.80
C CYS A 7 0.82 -17.76 15.40
N ARG A 8 0.42 -17.61 14.12
CA ARG A 8 -0.79 -16.84 13.76
C ARG A 8 -1.41 -17.11 12.38
N CYS A 9 -0.87 -18.05 11.60
CA CYS A 9 -1.35 -18.37 10.24
C CYS A 9 -2.64 -19.24 10.19
N GLN A 10 -3.46 -19.30 11.25
CA GLN A 10 -4.64 -20.21 11.31
C GLN A 10 -6.00 -19.55 11.02
N ILE A 11 -6.08 -18.23 10.85
CA ILE A 11 -7.38 -17.52 10.83
C ILE A 11 -7.94 -17.33 9.41
N TRP A 12 -7.10 -17.50 8.37
CA TRP A 12 -7.43 -17.10 6.99
C TRP A 12 -8.34 -18.04 6.18
N TRP A 13 -8.91 -19.06 6.81
CA TRP A 13 -9.91 -19.92 6.15
C TRP A 13 -10.80 -20.56 7.22
N SER A 14 -11.56 -19.74 7.93
CA SER A 14 -12.72 -20.26 8.65
C SER A 14 -13.76 -20.67 7.61
N THR A 15 -14.16 -21.93 7.67
CA THR A 15 -15.24 -22.49 6.85
C THR A 15 -16.61 -22.28 7.53
N ASP A 16 -16.68 -21.40 8.53
CA ASP A 16 -17.93 -20.94 9.12
C ASP A 16 -18.52 -19.81 8.28
N PHE A 17 -19.28 -20.20 7.27
CA PHE A 17 -20.28 -19.37 6.62
C PHE A 17 -21.47 -19.14 7.59
N GLY A 18 -21.22 -18.46 8.70
CA GLY A 18 -22.20 -18.11 9.72
C GLY A 18 -22.15 -16.61 9.97
N GLU A 19 -23.22 -15.92 9.53
CA GLU A 19 -23.49 -14.49 9.67
C GLU A 19 -22.35 -13.56 9.23
N LYS A 20 -22.44 -13.18 7.95
CA LYS A 20 -21.76 -12.00 7.40
C LYS A 20 -22.12 -10.80 8.27
N GLU A 21 -21.18 -10.27 9.05
CA GLU A 21 -21.11 -8.82 9.17
C GLU A 21 -20.61 -8.32 7.82
N GLU A 22 -21.57 -8.22 6.89
CA GLU A 22 -21.43 -7.30 5.78
C GLU A 22 -21.18 -5.94 6.45
N ILE A 23 -19.97 -5.39 6.29
CA ILE A 23 -19.71 -4.01 6.64
C ILE A 23 -20.51 -3.18 5.63
N ILE A 24 -21.82 -3.08 5.86
CA ILE A 24 -22.71 -2.15 5.21
C ILE A 24 -22.31 -0.79 5.78
N LEU A 25 -21.55 -0.04 5.00
CA LEU A 25 -21.30 1.37 5.29
C LEU A 25 -22.61 2.11 5.01
N ASP A 26 -23.43 2.26 6.04
CA ASP A 26 -24.62 3.10 6.00
C ASP A 26 -24.16 4.56 5.79
N PRO A 27 -24.74 5.32 4.85
CA PRO A 27 -24.46 6.75 4.71
C PRO A 27 -25.17 7.48 5.86
N GLY A 28 -24.55 7.47 7.03
CA GLY A 28 -25.11 8.13 8.21
C GLY A 28 -24.03 8.51 9.20
N ASP A 29 -23.89 9.82 9.34
CA ASP A 29 -23.24 10.58 10.42
C ASP A 29 -21.82 11.07 10.12
N ASP A 30 -21.78 12.29 9.60
CA ASP A 30 -20.67 13.23 9.68
C ASP A 30 -20.40 13.50 11.17
N ALA A 31 -19.52 12.70 11.76
CA ALA A 31 -18.87 13.05 13.01
C ALA A 31 -17.42 13.39 12.68
N ASP A 32 -17.12 14.69 12.60
CA ASP A 32 -15.77 15.23 12.67
C ASP A 32 -15.13 14.80 14.01
N ILE A 33 -14.57 13.59 14.04
CA ILE A 33 -13.80 13.08 15.18
C ILE A 33 -12.31 13.44 15.04
N LEU A 34 -11.89 13.86 13.85
CA LEU A 34 -10.62 14.54 13.63
C LEU A 34 -10.81 16.06 13.77
N GLY A 35 -11.21 16.51 14.96
CA GLY A 35 -11.28 17.94 15.30
C GLY A 35 -9.88 18.54 15.41
N TYR A 36 -9.23 18.74 14.27
CA TYR A 36 -7.95 19.44 14.18
C TYR A 36 -8.20 20.90 13.78
N GLU A 37 -7.99 21.82 14.72
CA GLU A 37 -7.73 23.21 14.38
C GLU A 37 -6.29 23.28 13.84
N ASP A 38 -6.18 23.32 12.52
CA ASP A 38 -4.93 23.47 11.79
C ASP A 38 -4.38 24.90 11.96
N GLY A 39 -3.06 25.07 12.03
CA GLY A 39 -2.46 26.41 12.08
C GLY A 39 -2.62 27.11 10.73
N GLU A 40 -2.80 28.44 10.70
CA GLU A 40 -2.95 29.20 9.43
C GLU A 40 -1.82 28.94 8.40
N ASP A 41 -0.61 28.62 8.87
CA ASP A 41 0.56 28.31 8.02
C ASP A 41 0.49 26.88 7.45
N ASP A 42 -0.03 25.92 8.23
CA ASP A 42 -0.16 24.51 7.84
C ASP A 42 -1.23 24.35 6.76
N THR A 43 -2.36 25.05 6.92
CA THR A 43 -3.46 25.06 5.94
C THR A 43 -3.01 25.67 4.62
N ALA A 44 -2.19 26.73 4.66
CA ALA A 44 -1.68 27.38 3.46
C ALA A 44 -0.73 26.48 2.65
N ILE A 45 0.14 25.72 3.33
CA ILE A 45 1.01 24.73 2.68
C ILE A 45 0.18 23.62 2.04
N GLN A 46 -0.82 23.09 2.76
CA GLN A 46 -1.68 22.04 2.21
C GLN A 46 -2.45 22.53 0.98
N GLU A 47 -3.06 23.71 1.03
CA GLU A 47 -3.76 24.30 -0.12
C GLU A 47 -2.83 24.54 -1.31
N GLU A 48 -1.58 24.96 -1.07
CA GLU A 48 -0.59 25.17 -2.13
C GLU A 48 -0.12 23.84 -2.72
N VAL A 49 0.09 22.81 -1.90
CA VAL A 49 0.42 21.46 -2.36
C VAL A 49 -0.73 20.90 -3.19
N ASP A 50 -1.96 20.98 -2.70
CA ASP A 50 -3.16 20.48 -3.38
C ASP A 50 -3.39 21.20 -4.72
N ALA A 51 -3.15 22.50 -4.79
CA ALA A 51 -3.20 23.27 -6.04
C ALA A 51 -2.05 22.94 -7.02
N SER A 52 -0.94 22.41 -6.51
CA SER A 52 0.25 22.05 -7.30
C SER A 52 0.23 20.59 -7.77
N LEU A 53 -0.59 19.74 -7.13
CA LEU A 53 -0.88 18.41 -7.64
C LEU A 53 -1.60 18.55 -8.99
N GLU A 54 -1.21 17.75 -9.99
CA GLU A 54 -1.92 17.74 -11.28
C GLU A 54 -3.41 17.39 -11.05
N GLU A 55 -4.31 18.36 -11.27
CA GLU A 55 -5.75 18.14 -11.25
C GLU A 55 -6.11 17.10 -12.32
N ASP A 56 -6.53 15.92 -11.88
CA ASP A 56 -7.09 14.90 -12.76
C ASP A 56 -8.51 15.33 -13.17
N GLU A 57 -8.87 15.19 -14.45
CA GLU A 57 -10.28 15.17 -14.89
C GLU A 57 -10.98 13.85 -14.45
N GLY A 58 -10.59 13.32 -13.29
CA GLY A 58 -11.13 12.11 -12.68
C GLY A 58 -12.49 12.38 -12.05
N ASP A 59 -13.29 11.31 -11.89
CA ASP A 59 -14.60 11.38 -11.23
C ASP A 59 -14.42 11.84 -9.78
N GLU A 60 -14.76 13.10 -9.48
CA GLU A 60 -14.78 13.70 -8.13
C GLU A 60 -15.46 12.75 -7.11
N GLY A 61 -16.46 11.98 -7.55
CA GLY A 61 -17.14 10.99 -6.73
C GLY A 61 -16.24 9.83 -6.24
N GLN A 62 -15.29 9.39 -7.05
CA GLN A 62 -14.36 8.31 -6.69
C GLN A 62 -13.34 8.78 -5.64
N ALA A 63 -12.85 10.03 -5.75
CA ALA A 63 -11.94 10.61 -4.77
C ALA A 63 -12.61 10.77 -3.40
N ILE A 64 -13.82 11.34 -3.38
CA ILE A 64 -14.63 11.49 -2.15
C ILE A 64 -14.90 10.12 -1.50
N HIS A 65 -15.26 9.11 -2.30
CA HIS A 65 -15.49 7.77 -1.78
C HIS A 65 -14.22 7.16 -1.17
N ASN A 66 -13.07 7.28 -1.85
CA ASN A 66 -11.81 6.74 -1.35
C ASN A 66 -11.38 7.39 -0.04
N ASP A 67 -11.50 8.71 0.06
CA ASP A 67 -11.21 9.47 1.29
C ASP A 67 -12.11 9.01 2.44
N LYS A 68 -13.42 8.85 2.19
CA LYS A 68 -14.36 8.34 3.19
C LYS A 68 -13.99 6.92 3.66
N VAL A 69 -13.60 6.04 2.73
CA VAL A 69 -13.16 4.69 3.06
C VAL A 69 -11.88 4.73 3.90
N ALA A 70 -10.90 5.56 3.54
CA ALA A 70 -9.66 5.72 4.29
C ALA A 70 -9.93 6.19 5.72
N LYS A 71 -10.72 7.27 5.89
CA LYS A 71 -11.13 7.79 7.21
C LYS A 71 -11.78 6.71 8.08
N THR A 72 -12.77 6.02 7.53
CA THR A 72 -13.49 4.95 8.25
C THR A 72 -12.55 3.83 8.70
N ILE A 73 -11.59 3.44 7.86
CA ILE A 73 -10.65 2.37 8.17
C ILE A 73 -9.63 2.82 9.22
N CYS A 74 -9.14 4.05 9.11
CA CYS A 74 -8.24 4.64 10.10
C CYS A 74 -8.90 4.71 11.48
N GLU A 75 -10.16 5.16 11.58
CA GLU A 75 -10.90 5.17 12.85
C GLU A 75 -11.03 3.78 13.47
N LYS A 76 -11.36 2.77 12.66
CA LYS A 76 -11.42 1.37 13.12
C LYS A 76 -10.06 0.86 13.60
N ALA A 77 -8.99 1.21 12.90
CA ALA A 77 -7.64 0.83 13.28
C ALA A 77 -7.23 1.49 14.62
N ILE A 78 -7.53 2.79 14.79
CA ILE A 78 -7.30 3.51 16.05
C ILE A 78 -8.03 2.82 17.21
N GLN A 79 -9.33 2.50 17.04
CA GLN A 79 -10.09 1.83 18.09
C GLN A 79 -9.52 0.43 18.41
N TYR A 80 -9.18 -0.35 17.37
CA TYR A 80 -8.61 -1.69 17.54
C TYR A 80 -7.27 -1.67 18.26
N MET A 81 -6.41 -0.69 17.95
CA MET A 81 -5.11 -0.52 18.60
C MET A 81 -5.25 0.01 20.03
N ALA A 82 -6.21 0.90 20.27
CA ALA A 82 -6.54 1.39 21.62
C ALA A 82 -6.97 0.24 22.55
N ASP A 83 -7.77 -0.70 22.05
CA ASP A 83 -8.18 -1.90 22.80
C ASP A 83 -6.99 -2.81 23.18
N LYS A 84 -5.89 -2.73 22.42
CA LYS A 84 -4.62 -3.42 22.71
C LYS A 84 -3.66 -2.60 23.58
N GLY A 85 -4.05 -1.40 23.99
CA GLY A 85 -3.25 -0.50 24.81
C GLY A 85 -2.26 0.39 24.04
N VAL A 86 -2.39 0.46 22.72
CA VAL A 86 -1.60 1.36 21.87
C VAL A 86 -2.43 2.62 21.59
N LEU A 87 -1.99 3.76 22.12
CA LEU A 87 -2.71 5.04 22.03
C LEU A 87 -1.84 6.05 21.30
N MET A 88 -2.38 6.61 20.22
CA MET A 88 -1.74 7.69 19.46
C MET A 88 -1.90 9.00 20.20
N ASP A 89 -0.81 9.74 20.33
CA ASP A 89 -0.85 11.10 20.83
C ASP A 89 -1.30 12.09 19.73
N SER A 90 -1.96 13.17 20.15
CA SER A 90 -2.43 14.19 19.19
C SER A 90 -1.28 14.94 18.52
N ASP A 91 -0.15 15.13 19.19
CA ASP A 91 0.99 15.83 18.59
C ASP A 91 1.72 14.91 17.59
N GLU A 92 1.79 13.61 17.89
CA GLU A 92 2.32 12.59 16.98
C GLU A 92 1.52 12.52 15.66
N ALA A 93 0.19 12.57 15.75
CA ALA A 93 -0.68 12.60 14.57
C ALA A 93 -0.45 13.84 13.69
N LYS A 94 -0.26 15.01 14.32
CA LYS A 94 0.03 16.27 13.60
C LYS A 94 1.37 16.22 12.89
N ILE A 95 2.40 15.71 13.57
CA ILE A 95 3.73 15.49 12.99
C ILE A 95 3.59 14.64 11.72
N ALA A 96 2.84 13.54 11.77
CA ALA A 96 2.65 12.64 10.63
C ALA A 96 1.99 13.32 9.44
N LEU A 97 0.90 14.07 9.68
CA LEU A 97 0.12 14.72 8.63
C LEU A 97 0.91 15.80 7.86
N GLN A 98 1.91 16.41 8.50
CA GLN A 98 2.72 17.47 7.89
C GLN A 98 3.87 16.97 7.01
N ILE A 99 4.28 15.70 7.13
CA ILE A 99 5.46 15.16 6.42
C ILE A 99 5.31 15.30 4.91
N PHE A 100 4.23 14.77 4.35
CA PHE A 100 4.01 14.77 2.90
C PHE A 100 3.76 16.17 2.32
N PRO A 101 2.93 17.03 2.93
CA PRO A 101 2.75 18.41 2.45
C PRO A 101 4.07 19.20 2.41
N GLN A 102 4.89 19.09 3.47
CA GLN A 102 6.16 19.80 3.51
C GLN A 102 7.17 19.23 2.51
N ALA A 103 7.28 17.90 2.40
CA ALA A 103 8.17 17.24 1.45
C ALA A 103 7.74 17.51 -0.01
N SER A 104 6.50 17.15 -0.36
CA SER A 104 5.97 17.35 -1.71
C SER A 104 5.96 18.82 -2.10
N GLY A 105 5.55 19.71 -1.19
CA GLY A 105 5.55 21.15 -1.40
C GLY A 105 6.93 21.73 -1.67
N LEU A 106 7.96 21.28 -0.94
CA LEU A 106 9.35 21.67 -1.19
C LEU A 106 9.82 21.22 -2.57
N ALA A 107 9.52 19.96 -2.93
CA ALA A 107 9.88 19.41 -4.24
C ALA A 107 9.19 20.18 -5.38
N CYS A 108 7.91 20.53 -5.25
CA CYS A 108 7.20 21.39 -6.20
C CYS A 108 7.85 22.77 -6.31
N HIS A 109 8.15 23.43 -5.19
CA HIS A 109 8.81 24.73 -5.17
C HIS A 109 10.17 24.72 -5.88
N VAL A 110 10.99 23.72 -5.60
CA VAL A 110 12.29 23.54 -6.25
C VAL A 110 12.11 23.27 -7.75
N HIS A 111 11.10 22.50 -8.14
CA HIS A 111 10.82 22.19 -9.53
C HIS A 111 10.36 23.42 -10.33
N ASP A 112 9.45 24.21 -9.76
CA ASP A 112 8.73 25.27 -10.46
C ASP A 112 9.49 26.60 -10.47
N SER A 113 10.43 26.78 -9.54
CA SER A 113 11.28 27.97 -9.47
C SER A 113 12.68 27.69 -10.05
N PRO A 114 13.03 28.25 -11.23
CA PRO A 114 14.36 28.08 -11.82
C PRO A 114 15.48 28.54 -10.87
N THR A 115 15.23 29.58 -10.07
CA THR A 115 16.20 30.08 -9.10
C THR A 115 16.42 29.13 -7.94
N LEU A 116 15.37 28.46 -7.44
CA LEU A 116 15.52 27.46 -6.37
C LEU A 116 16.20 26.21 -6.90
N LYS A 117 15.82 25.79 -8.12
CA LYS A 117 16.46 24.69 -8.81
C LYS A 117 17.96 24.90 -8.99
N GLU A 118 18.38 26.07 -9.47
CA GLU A 118 19.81 26.39 -9.62
C GLU A 118 20.56 26.35 -8.28
N GLN A 119 19.94 26.79 -7.19
CA GLN A 119 20.55 26.71 -5.85
C GLN A 119 20.64 25.26 -5.35
N PHE A 120 19.58 24.47 -5.54
CA PHE A 120 19.55 23.05 -5.21
C PHE A 120 20.62 22.29 -6.00
N ASP A 121 20.66 22.44 -7.33
CA ASP A 121 21.63 21.79 -8.21
C ASP A 121 23.08 22.17 -7.84
N LYS A 122 23.29 23.43 -7.43
CA LYS A 122 24.59 23.88 -6.94
C LYS A 122 24.98 23.14 -5.66
N LEU A 123 24.11 23.05 -4.66
CA LEU A 123 24.37 22.31 -3.42
C LEU A 123 24.64 20.83 -3.70
N VAL A 124 23.84 20.20 -4.56
CA VAL A 124 24.04 18.80 -5.02
C VAL A 124 25.41 18.63 -5.67
N SER A 125 25.87 19.58 -6.47
CA SER A 125 27.16 19.50 -7.17
C SER A 125 28.37 19.73 -6.24
N GLU A 126 28.17 20.45 -5.14
CA GLU A 126 29.21 20.72 -4.14
C GLU A 126 29.38 19.55 -3.16
N ASP A 127 28.35 18.70 -3.02
CA ASP A 127 28.38 17.51 -2.18
C ASP A 127 29.16 16.36 -2.84
N THR A 128 30.30 16.00 -2.24
CA THR A 128 31.15 14.91 -2.71
C THR A 128 30.73 13.51 -2.25
N GLU A 129 29.78 13.42 -1.31
CA GLU A 129 29.32 12.16 -0.72
C GLU A 129 28.12 11.54 -1.45
N LEU A 130 27.40 12.33 -2.25
CA LEU A 130 26.32 11.85 -3.12
C LEU A 130 26.86 10.93 -4.23
N LYS A 131 26.67 9.62 -4.05
CA LYS A 131 27.20 8.57 -4.94
C LYS A 131 26.28 8.16 -6.09
N ASN A 132 25.01 8.57 -6.09
CA ASN A 132 24.00 8.09 -7.04
C ASN A 132 23.70 9.12 -8.14
N SER A 133 23.10 8.63 -9.24
CA SER A 133 22.70 9.45 -10.39
C SER A 133 21.40 10.24 -10.15
N GLN A 134 20.83 10.22 -8.95
CA GLN A 134 19.63 11.00 -8.66
C GLN A 134 20.01 12.47 -8.56
N GLN A 135 19.33 13.30 -9.32
CA GLN A 135 19.62 14.75 -9.46
C GLN A 135 18.37 15.59 -9.18
N THR A 136 17.24 14.97 -8.86
CA THR A 136 15.95 15.63 -8.75
C THR A 136 15.22 15.18 -7.50
N LEU A 137 14.56 16.14 -6.85
CA LEU A 137 13.54 15.88 -5.84
C LEU A 137 12.26 15.40 -6.51
N SER A 138 11.67 14.35 -5.97
CA SER A 138 10.38 13.82 -6.41
C SER A 138 9.27 14.41 -5.55
N HIS A 139 8.18 14.84 -6.18
CA HIS A 139 6.93 15.23 -5.50
C HIS A 139 5.88 14.13 -5.64
N GLN A 140 4.82 14.23 -4.83
CA GLN A 140 3.66 13.35 -4.94
C GLN A 140 2.90 13.61 -6.25
N VAL A 141 2.37 12.55 -6.84
CA VAL A 141 1.57 12.60 -8.07
C VAL A 141 0.38 11.69 -7.89
N THR A 142 -0.81 12.28 -7.84
CA THR A 142 -2.09 11.60 -7.52
C THR A 142 -2.35 10.37 -8.39
N THR A 143 -1.94 10.41 -9.66
CA THR A 143 -2.18 9.33 -10.63
C THR A 143 -1.12 8.23 -10.60
N ARG A 144 -0.03 8.38 -9.83
CA ARG A 144 1.08 7.43 -9.75
C ARG A 144 1.17 6.80 -8.37
N TRP A 145 0.89 5.50 -8.32
CA TRP A 145 0.80 4.72 -7.07
C TRP A 145 2.07 4.75 -6.20
N ASN A 146 3.26 4.91 -6.80
CA ASN A 146 4.55 4.92 -6.09
C ASN A 146 5.08 6.32 -5.77
N SER A 147 4.33 7.37 -6.08
CA SER A 147 4.84 8.74 -5.94
C SER A 147 5.15 9.12 -4.49
N ASP A 148 4.40 8.61 -3.51
CA ASP A 148 4.67 8.83 -2.08
C ASP A 148 6.02 8.24 -1.66
N LEU A 149 6.28 6.99 -2.06
CA LEU A 149 7.56 6.33 -1.81
C LEU A 149 8.70 7.07 -2.50
N ASP A 150 8.55 7.42 -3.77
CA ASP A 150 9.55 8.17 -4.53
C ASP A 150 9.83 9.54 -3.90
N CYS A 151 8.79 10.21 -3.39
CA CYS A 151 8.89 11.49 -2.69
C CYS A 151 9.76 11.35 -1.45
N LEU A 152 9.42 10.45 -0.52
CA LEU A 152 10.20 10.25 0.71
C LEU A 152 11.61 9.75 0.42
N LYS A 153 11.77 8.82 -0.54
CA LYS A 153 13.09 8.32 -0.96
C LYS A 153 14.00 9.47 -1.40
N SER A 154 13.49 10.40 -2.20
CA SER A 154 14.26 11.56 -2.65
C SER A 154 14.57 12.53 -1.51
N HIS A 155 13.62 12.76 -0.60
CA HIS A 155 13.79 13.65 0.54
C HIS A 155 14.85 13.14 1.51
N LEU A 156 14.77 11.86 1.89
CA LEU A 156 15.75 11.20 2.75
C LEU A 156 17.14 11.17 2.08
N TYR A 157 17.19 10.95 0.76
CA TYR A 157 18.46 10.95 0.02
C TYR A 157 19.16 12.33 0.03
N PHE A 158 18.39 13.42 -0.01
CA PHE A 158 18.92 14.78 -0.06
C PHE A 158 18.88 15.50 1.29
N TRP A 159 18.70 14.80 2.41
CA TRP A 159 18.52 15.39 3.74
C TRP A 159 19.42 16.59 4.02
N ASP A 160 20.75 16.41 3.95
CA ASP A 160 21.72 17.44 4.31
C ASP A 160 21.64 18.67 3.39
N ILE A 161 21.25 18.47 2.12
CA ILE A 161 21.07 19.53 1.15
C ILE A 161 19.77 20.28 1.42
N LEU A 162 18.71 19.58 1.79
CA LEU A 162 17.42 20.20 2.12
C LEU A 162 17.50 21.00 3.41
N GLU A 163 18.24 20.52 4.41
CA GLU A 163 18.51 21.30 5.63
C GLU A 163 19.27 22.59 5.28
N GLN A 164 20.31 22.51 4.44
CA GLN A 164 21.03 23.69 3.98
C GLN A 164 20.16 24.65 3.17
N LEU A 165 19.36 24.13 2.23
CA LEU A 165 18.51 24.92 1.35
C LEU A 165 17.42 25.66 2.14
N THR A 166 16.73 24.97 3.04
CA THR A 166 15.66 25.54 3.89
C THR A 166 16.19 26.50 4.95
N ALA A 167 17.48 26.38 5.33
CA ALA A 167 18.13 27.31 6.24
C ALA A 167 18.45 28.68 5.63
N ILE A 168 18.41 28.84 4.29
CA ILE A 168 18.72 30.12 3.63
C ILE A 168 17.54 31.09 3.80
N PRO A 169 17.67 32.18 4.61
CA PRO A 169 16.52 33.02 4.94
C PRO A 169 15.93 33.77 3.74
N SER A 170 16.75 34.07 2.72
CA SER A 170 16.29 34.78 1.52
C SER A 170 15.39 33.96 0.60
N LEU A 171 15.32 32.64 0.80
CA LEU A 171 14.51 31.74 -0.02
C LEU A 171 13.09 31.52 0.54
N ASN A 172 12.84 31.94 1.79
CA ASN A 172 11.55 31.78 2.48
C ASN A 172 11.03 30.32 2.54
N LEU A 173 11.92 29.33 2.54
CA LEU A 173 11.58 27.89 2.54
C LEU A 173 11.42 27.29 3.95
N LYS A 174 11.37 28.11 4.99
CA LYS A 174 11.38 27.63 6.38
C LYS A 174 10.16 26.78 6.73
N ALA A 175 9.00 27.11 6.15
CA ALA A 175 7.74 26.40 6.35
C ALA A 175 7.79 24.95 5.85
N TYR A 176 8.68 24.68 4.88
CA TYR A 176 8.90 23.35 4.29
C TYR A 176 10.00 22.53 4.98
N SER A 177 10.60 23.07 6.06
CA SER A 177 11.67 22.39 6.79
C SER A 177 11.09 21.34 7.74
N LEU A 178 11.49 20.09 7.56
CA LEU A 178 11.12 19.01 8.47
C LEU A 178 11.94 19.10 9.77
N SER A 179 11.24 18.99 10.90
CA SER A 179 11.84 18.79 12.22
C SER A 179 12.47 17.40 12.35
N LEU A 180 13.35 17.23 13.35
CA LEU A 180 14.02 15.94 13.59
C LEU A 180 13.03 14.79 13.84
N ASP A 181 11.88 15.07 14.48
CA ASP A 181 10.89 14.04 14.77
C ASP A 181 10.06 13.69 13.54
N GLN A 182 9.72 14.68 12.69
CA GLN A 182 9.10 14.43 11.38
C GLN A 182 9.99 13.60 10.48
N TRP A 183 11.29 13.86 10.49
CA TRP A 183 12.24 13.09 9.72
C TRP A 183 12.33 11.61 10.15
N LYS A 184 12.43 11.35 11.46
CA LYS A 184 12.42 9.96 11.97
C LYS A 184 11.14 9.24 11.59
N MET A 185 10.01 9.93 11.70
CA MET A 185 8.72 9.38 11.30
C MET A 185 8.64 9.16 9.78
N ALA A 186 9.28 10.03 8.97
CA ALA A 186 9.38 9.83 7.53
C ALA A 186 10.23 8.58 7.18
N GLU A 187 11.28 8.28 7.95
CA GLU A 187 12.02 7.02 7.83
C GLU A 187 11.13 5.82 8.17
N ASP A 188 10.38 5.86 9.27
CA ASP A 188 9.43 4.80 9.63
C ASP A 188 8.41 4.56 8.50
N VAL A 189 7.79 5.63 7.99
CA VAL A 189 6.81 5.54 6.89
C VAL A 189 7.46 5.00 5.62
N TYR A 190 8.68 5.44 5.29
CA TYR A 190 9.42 4.96 4.13
C TYR A 190 9.66 3.45 4.18
N GLU A 191 10.07 2.92 5.33
CA GLU A 191 10.27 1.46 5.51
C GLU A 191 8.96 0.67 5.33
N ILE A 192 7.81 1.21 5.76
CA ILE A 192 6.51 0.58 5.49
C ILE A 192 6.16 0.64 4.01
N LEU A 193 6.37 1.77 3.35
CA LEU A 193 6.08 1.92 1.92
C LEU A 193 6.96 1.02 1.04
N LEU A 194 8.17 0.64 1.48
CA LEU A 194 8.99 -0.36 0.80
C LEU A 194 8.31 -1.73 0.68
N LEU A 195 7.42 -2.09 1.61
CA LEU A 195 6.63 -3.33 1.51
C LEU A 195 5.70 -3.33 0.28
N PHE A 196 5.33 -2.14 -0.20
CA PHE A 196 4.44 -1.98 -1.35
C PHE A 196 5.20 -1.84 -2.67
N ASP A 197 6.49 -1.45 -2.66
CA ASP A 197 7.27 -1.08 -3.85
C ASP A 197 7.31 -2.17 -4.92
N GLU A 198 7.72 -3.38 -4.53
CA GLU A 198 7.78 -4.51 -5.47
C GLU A 198 6.38 -4.86 -5.99
N LEU A 199 5.36 -4.76 -5.14
CA LEU A 199 3.99 -5.17 -5.47
C LEU A 199 3.36 -4.23 -6.49
N THR A 200 3.52 -2.92 -6.29
CA THR A 200 3.02 -1.89 -7.20
C THR A 200 3.75 -1.97 -8.54
N HIS A 201 5.05 -2.26 -8.55
CA HIS A 201 5.79 -2.54 -9.78
C HIS A 201 5.26 -3.79 -10.51
N ILE A 202 4.97 -4.86 -9.77
CA ILE A 202 4.35 -6.07 -10.33
C ILE A 202 3.00 -5.70 -10.95
N PHE A 203 2.07 -5.09 -10.20
CA PHE A 203 0.72 -4.79 -10.67
C PHE A 203 0.65 -3.74 -11.78
N SER A 204 1.65 -2.87 -11.88
CA SER A 204 1.77 -1.89 -12.97
C SER A 204 2.32 -2.49 -14.28
N ALA A 205 2.77 -3.75 -14.28
CA ALA A 205 3.36 -4.37 -15.46
C ALA A 205 2.31 -4.74 -16.53
N ALA A 206 2.22 -3.95 -17.60
CA ALA A 206 1.21 -4.10 -18.65
C ALA A 206 1.26 -5.40 -19.48
N LYS A 207 2.37 -6.16 -19.46
CA LYS A 207 2.63 -7.29 -20.38
C LYS A 207 2.68 -8.66 -19.71
N THR A 208 2.49 -8.74 -18.40
CA THR A 208 2.65 -9.98 -17.63
C THR A 208 1.30 -10.42 -17.10
N PRO A 209 0.88 -11.69 -17.28
CA PRO A 209 -0.34 -12.19 -16.63
C PRO A 209 -0.07 -12.41 -15.13
N LEU A 210 -0.64 -11.55 -14.29
CA LEU A 210 -0.36 -11.51 -12.84
C LEU A 210 -1.37 -12.25 -11.97
N ILE A 211 -2.39 -12.86 -12.58
CA ILE A 211 -3.48 -13.49 -11.84
C ILE A 211 -3.01 -14.60 -10.89
N VAL A 212 -1.91 -15.27 -11.25
CA VAL A 212 -1.25 -16.28 -10.41
C VAL A 212 -0.55 -15.67 -9.19
N ASN A 213 -0.10 -14.42 -9.28
CA ASN A 213 0.65 -13.73 -8.22
C ASN A 213 -0.25 -12.92 -7.29
N ALA A 214 -1.49 -12.60 -7.67
CA ALA A 214 -2.36 -11.71 -6.90
C ALA A 214 -2.55 -12.14 -5.44
N ILE A 215 -2.95 -13.40 -5.18
CA ILE A 215 -3.09 -13.90 -3.81
C ILE A 215 -1.72 -14.03 -3.12
N PRO A 216 -0.68 -14.64 -3.72
CA PRO A 216 0.63 -14.72 -3.07
C PRO A 216 1.19 -13.39 -2.61
N VAL A 217 1.12 -12.37 -3.47
CA VAL A 217 1.57 -11.01 -3.17
C VAL A 217 0.76 -10.37 -2.04
N LEU A 218 -0.57 -10.53 -2.05
CA LEU A 218 -1.41 -10.01 -0.97
C LEU A 218 -1.12 -10.70 0.38
N GLU A 219 -0.88 -12.02 0.39
CA GLU A 219 -0.48 -12.74 1.60
C GLU A 219 0.89 -12.28 2.11
N GLU A 220 1.85 -12.02 1.22
CA GLU A 220 3.17 -11.50 1.60
C GLU A 220 3.09 -10.09 2.20
N LEU A 221 2.33 -9.18 1.57
CA LEU A 221 2.08 -7.84 2.09
C LEU A 221 1.42 -7.88 3.47
N HIS A 222 0.42 -8.76 3.63
CA HIS A 222 -0.28 -8.95 4.88
C HIS A 222 0.67 -9.36 6.01
N GLU A 223 1.53 -10.37 5.79
CA GLU A 223 2.50 -10.80 6.80
C GLU A 223 3.56 -9.72 7.10
N GLY A 224 3.96 -8.94 6.08
CA GLY A 224 4.83 -7.78 6.25
C GLY A 224 4.23 -6.71 7.16
N LEU A 225 2.97 -6.34 6.92
CA LEU A 225 2.26 -5.35 7.74
C LEU A 225 1.96 -5.85 9.16
N ILE A 226 1.69 -7.16 9.36
CA ILE A 226 1.62 -7.74 10.71
C ILE A 226 2.96 -7.55 11.43
N SER A 227 4.05 -7.88 10.74
CA SER A 227 5.39 -7.80 11.33
C SER A 227 5.73 -6.36 11.74
N ALA A 228 5.36 -5.38 10.90
CA ALA A 228 5.52 -3.96 11.21
C ALA A 228 4.60 -3.49 12.37
N CYS A 229 3.34 -3.92 12.39
CA CYS A 229 2.39 -3.56 13.44
C CYS A 229 2.78 -4.14 14.81
N ASP A 230 3.35 -5.34 14.85
CA ASP A 230 3.76 -6.04 16.07
C ASP A 230 5.24 -5.77 16.43
N ASP A 231 5.93 -4.87 15.71
CA ASP A 231 7.35 -4.54 15.94
C ASP A 231 7.55 -3.72 17.21
N ASN A 232 7.99 -4.41 18.26
CA ASN A 232 8.35 -3.82 19.55
C ASN A 232 9.87 -3.62 19.71
N GLU A 233 10.68 -4.05 18.74
CA GLU A 233 12.14 -4.02 18.84
C GLU A 233 12.72 -2.72 18.25
N ASN A 234 12.13 -2.21 17.16
CA ASN A 234 12.65 -1.05 16.44
C ASN A 234 12.05 0.30 16.87
N ASN A 235 11.15 0.32 17.87
CA ASN A 235 10.46 1.52 18.36
C ASN A 235 9.78 2.33 17.24
N ILE A 236 9.12 1.65 16.30
CA ILE A 236 8.30 2.29 15.26
C ILE A 236 7.26 3.19 15.92
N SER A 237 7.04 4.38 15.37
CA SER A 237 6.03 5.33 15.83
C SER A 237 4.62 4.70 15.90
N THR A 238 3.84 5.12 16.89
CA THR A 238 2.49 4.61 17.15
C THR A 238 1.57 4.90 15.97
N VAL A 239 1.69 6.07 15.36
CA VAL A 239 0.93 6.43 14.16
C VAL A 239 1.19 5.46 13.00
N VAL A 240 2.44 5.02 12.82
CA VAL A 240 2.81 4.06 11.77
C VAL A 240 2.28 2.66 12.09
N GLN A 241 2.30 2.24 13.36
CA GLN A 241 1.66 0.97 13.77
C GLN A 241 0.15 0.97 13.48
N ILE A 242 -0.53 2.08 13.78
CA ILE A 242 -1.95 2.26 13.48
C ILE A 242 -2.21 2.28 11.96
N ALA A 243 -1.35 2.96 11.19
CA ALA A 243 -1.42 2.95 9.73
C ALA A 243 -1.24 1.54 9.15
N CYS A 244 -0.31 0.75 9.69
CA CYS A 244 -0.15 -0.67 9.31
C CYS A 244 -1.43 -1.46 9.61
N GLN A 245 -2.04 -1.25 10.78
CA GLN A 245 -3.30 -1.89 11.14
C GLN A 245 -4.46 -1.46 10.23
N ALA A 246 -4.51 -0.20 9.80
CA ALA A 246 -5.45 0.27 8.80
C ALA A 246 -5.24 -0.45 7.45
N GLY A 247 -3.99 -0.59 7.02
CA GLY A 247 -3.60 -1.38 5.85
C GLY A 247 -4.07 -2.83 5.94
N LEU A 248 -3.89 -3.48 7.09
CA LEU A 248 -4.36 -4.86 7.34
C LEU A 248 -5.88 -4.98 7.18
N LEU A 249 -6.67 -4.07 7.75
CA LEU A 249 -8.12 -4.08 7.60
C LEU A 249 -8.56 -3.97 6.13
N LEU A 250 -7.84 -3.19 5.33
CA LEU A 250 -8.10 -3.05 3.91
C LEU A 250 -7.71 -4.32 3.13
N ILE A 251 -6.55 -4.92 3.44
CA ILE A 251 -6.11 -6.17 2.83
C ILE A 251 -7.07 -7.31 3.18
N ASP A 252 -7.57 -7.40 4.42
CA ASP A 252 -8.54 -8.40 4.84
C ASP A 252 -9.81 -8.33 3.98
N LYS A 253 -10.32 -7.11 3.77
CA LYS A 253 -11.48 -6.86 2.91
C LYS A 253 -11.24 -7.34 1.47
N TYR A 254 -10.11 -6.96 0.86
CA TYR A 254 -9.84 -7.33 -0.53
C TYR A 254 -9.46 -8.79 -0.71
N SER A 255 -8.81 -9.38 0.28
CA SER A 255 -8.43 -10.79 0.25
C SER A 255 -9.66 -11.70 0.35
N ALA A 256 -10.70 -11.30 1.08
CA ALA A 256 -12.00 -11.98 1.04
C ALA A 256 -12.57 -12.02 -0.39
N PHE A 257 -12.55 -10.89 -1.10
CA PHE A 257 -12.99 -10.84 -2.51
C PHE A 257 -12.12 -11.67 -3.45
N ALA A 258 -10.80 -11.66 -3.24
CA ALA A 258 -9.88 -12.47 -4.02
C ALA A 258 -10.13 -13.98 -3.83
N HIS A 259 -10.45 -14.40 -2.60
CA HIS A 259 -10.77 -15.79 -2.29
C HIS A 259 -12.15 -16.23 -2.80
N ASP A 260 -13.13 -15.33 -2.85
CA ASP A 260 -14.46 -15.60 -3.42
C ASP A 260 -14.40 -15.83 -4.93
N CYS A 261 -13.40 -15.26 -5.61
CA CYS A 261 -13.20 -15.45 -7.04
C CYS A 261 -12.26 -16.64 -7.30
N ASP A 262 -12.86 -17.80 -7.60
CA ASP A 262 -12.12 -19.05 -7.83
C ASP A 262 -11.06 -19.01 -8.94
N ILE A 263 -11.10 -18.03 -9.84
CA ILE A 263 -10.11 -17.87 -10.93
C ILE A 263 -8.69 -17.70 -10.40
N TYR A 264 -8.51 -16.96 -9.29
CA TYR A 264 -7.19 -16.76 -8.69
C TYR A 264 -6.64 -18.08 -8.15
N ILE A 265 -7.48 -18.83 -7.44
CA ILE A 265 -7.13 -20.15 -6.90
C ILE A 265 -6.81 -21.13 -8.04
N ILE A 266 -7.63 -21.16 -9.09
CA ILE A 266 -7.42 -22.01 -10.28
C ILE A 266 -6.08 -21.66 -10.94
N ALA A 267 -5.78 -20.37 -11.14
CA ALA A 267 -4.54 -19.94 -11.75
C ALA A 267 -3.30 -20.41 -10.98
N ILE A 268 -3.32 -20.32 -9.65
CA ILE A 268 -2.25 -20.83 -8.77
C ILE A 268 -2.09 -22.34 -8.90
N VAL A 269 -3.20 -23.09 -8.93
CA VAL A 269 -3.17 -24.55 -9.11
C VAL A 269 -2.63 -24.95 -10.49
N MET A 270 -2.95 -24.18 -11.53
CA MET A 270 -2.47 -24.42 -12.89
C MET A 270 -1.03 -23.99 -13.13
N CYS A 271 -0.46 -23.14 -12.27
CA CYS A 271 0.93 -22.73 -12.35
C CYS A 271 1.87 -23.91 -12.03
N PRO A 272 2.82 -24.26 -12.93
CA PRO A 272 3.74 -25.37 -12.73
C PRO A 272 4.58 -25.29 -11.45
N ASP A 273 4.92 -24.07 -11.04
CA ASP A 273 5.82 -23.77 -9.92
C ASP A 273 5.09 -23.79 -8.56
N HIS A 274 3.82 -23.40 -8.53
CA HIS A 274 3.01 -23.35 -7.31
C HIS A 274 2.22 -24.65 -7.07
N LYS A 275 1.21 -24.91 -7.92
CA LYS A 275 0.25 -26.01 -7.77
C LYS A 275 -0.41 -26.02 -6.38
N LEU A 276 -0.92 -27.19 -5.97
CA LEU A 276 -1.39 -27.43 -4.60
C LEU A 276 -0.28 -27.33 -3.54
N LYS A 277 1.00 -27.40 -3.96
CA LYS A 277 2.15 -27.33 -3.04
C LYS A 277 2.23 -25.93 -2.41
N TRP A 278 2.03 -24.87 -3.18
CA TRP A 278 2.07 -23.51 -2.67
C TRP A 278 1.11 -23.31 -1.48
N PHE A 279 -0.15 -23.73 -1.63
CA PHE A 279 -1.13 -23.67 -0.53
C PHE A 279 -0.69 -24.44 0.72
N LYS A 280 -0.06 -25.60 0.55
CA LYS A 280 0.47 -26.38 1.68
C LYS A 280 1.58 -25.64 2.41
N ASP A 281 2.47 -25.02 1.65
CA ASP A 281 3.62 -24.28 2.18
C ASP A 281 3.15 -22.97 2.86
N HIS A 282 2.00 -22.43 2.46
CA HIS A 282 1.33 -21.24 3.01
C HIS A 282 0.21 -21.60 4.01
N GLY A 283 0.47 -22.62 4.84
CA GLY A 283 -0.36 -22.90 6.02
C GLY A 283 -1.72 -23.56 5.77
N ARG A 284 -2.12 -23.84 4.52
CA ARG A 284 -3.42 -24.47 4.25
C ARG A 284 -3.45 -25.91 4.74
N THR A 285 -4.55 -26.28 5.40
CA THR A 285 -4.76 -27.61 5.96
C THR A 285 -4.99 -28.64 4.87
N SER A 286 -4.76 -29.92 5.18
CA SER A 286 -5.02 -31.00 4.22
C SER A 286 -6.49 -31.11 3.79
N ARG A 287 -7.43 -30.60 4.60
CA ARG A 287 -8.85 -30.52 4.22
C ARG A 287 -9.07 -29.43 3.17
N GLN A 288 -8.55 -28.23 3.41
CA GLN A 288 -8.65 -27.09 2.49
C GLN A 288 -8.02 -27.40 1.13
N ILE A 289 -6.84 -28.03 1.12
CA ILE A 289 -6.18 -28.42 -0.13
C ILE A 289 -7.05 -29.40 -0.94
N LYS A 290 -7.71 -30.35 -0.28
CA LYS A 290 -8.65 -31.28 -0.94
C LYS A 290 -9.89 -30.57 -1.48
N ASP A 291 -10.40 -29.58 -0.75
CA ASP A 291 -11.55 -28.79 -1.19
C ASP A 291 -11.19 -27.94 -2.41
N ILE A 292 -10.00 -27.33 -2.43
CA ILE A 292 -9.42 -26.63 -3.60
C ILE A 292 -9.29 -27.59 -4.79
N GLU A 293 -8.66 -28.75 -4.60
CA GLU A 293 -8.51 -29.76 -5.66
C GLU A 293 -9.87 -30.17 -6.24
N LYS A 294 -10.85 -30.44 -5.37
CA LYS A 294 -12.20 -30.80 -5.78
C LYS A 294 -12.88 -29.67 -6.56
N MET A 295 -12.74 -28.43 -6.12
CA MET A 295 -13.29 -27.26 -6.80
C MET A 295 -12.71 -27.14 -8.22
N VAL A 296 -11.38 -27.18 -8.36
CA VAL A 296 -10.70 -27.05 -9.66
C VAL A 296 -11.09 -28.19 -10.61
N VAL A 297 -11.11 -29.43 -10.13
CA VAL A 297 -11.52 -30.59 -10.93
C VAL A 297 -12.99 -30.47 -11.35
N SER A 298 -13.88 -29.99 -10.47
CA SER A 298 -15.30 -29.81 -10.78
C SER A 298 -15.51 -28.74 -11.84
N LYS A 299 -14.80 -27.60 -11.74
CA LYS A 299 -14.76 -26.54 -12.75
C LYS A 299 -14.34 -27.07 -14.12
N TRP A 300 -13.26 -27.85 -14.17
CA TRP A 300 -12.80 -28.49 -15.40
C TRP A 300 -13.89 -29.40 -16.00
N LYS A 301 -14.43 -30.32 -15.20
CA LYS A 301 -15.45 -31.29 -15.64
C LYS A 301 -16.72 -30.64 -16.18
N ASN A 302 -17.16 -29.55 -15.54
CA ASN A 302 -18.42 -28.91 -15.89
C ASN A 302 -18.30 -27.99 -17.12
N ASN A 303 -17.14 -27.34 -17.31
CA ASN A 303 -17.03 -26.26 -18.29
C ASN A 303 -16.09 -26.57 -19.47
N TYR A 304 -15.12 -27.48 -19.31
CA TYR A 304 -14.03 -27.67 -20.27
C TYR A 304 -13.82 -29.12 -20.70
N GLN A 305 -14.25 -30.08 -19.88
CA GLN A 305 -14.18 -31.48 -20.27
C GLN A 305 -15.00 -31.66 -21.56
N PRO A 306 -14.39 -32.16 -22.65
CA PRO A 306 -15.11 -32.39 -23.88
C PRO A 306 -16.29 -33.32 -23.59
N LEU A 307 -17.50 -32.89 -23.95
CA LEU A 307 -18.62 -33.81 -24.06
C LEU A 307 -18.19 -34.86 -25.09
N HIS A 308 -18.22 -36.14 -24.70
CA HIS A 308 -18.09 -37.25 -25.65
C HIS A 308 -19.33 -37.26 -26.57
N HIS A 309 -19.46 -36.26 -27.45
CA HIS A 309 -20.41 -36.28 -28.55
C HIS A 309 -19.63 -36.57 -29.84
N GLU A 310 -19.61 -37.86 -30.18
CA GLU A 310 -19.48 -38.38 -31.54
C GLU A 310 -18.32 -37.87 -32.42
N TYR A 311 -17.08 -38.23 -32.08
CA TYR A 311 -16.05 -38.45 -33.11
C TYR A 311 -16.11 -39.89 -33.68
N LEU A 312 -17.32 -40.42 -33.90
CA LEU A 312 -17.53 -41.65 -34.69
C LEU A 312 -17.80 -41.37 -36.18
N TRP A 313 -17.90 -40.10 -36.60
CA TRP A 313 -18.26 -39.75 -37.98
C TRP A 313 -17.08 -39.50 -38.95
N ILE A 314 -15.82 -39.60 -38.52
CA ILE A 314 -14.66 -39.33 -39.41
C ILE A 314 -13.99 -40.61 -39.95
N CYS A 315 -14.36 -41.81 -39.47
CA CYS A 315 -13.75 -43.07 -39.94
C CYS A 315 -14.55 -43.83 -41.01
N SER A 316 -15.68 -43.32 -41.52
CA SER A 316 -16.51 -44.02 -42.52
C SER A 316 -16.42 -43.49 -43.96
N TYR A 317 -15.55 -42.52 -44.26
CA TYR A 317 -15.39 -41.94 -45.61
C TYR A 317 -14.01 -42.23 -46.24
N GLN A 318 -13.55 -43.49 -46.17
CA GLN A 318 -12.40 -43.96 -46.96
C GLN A 318 -12.58 -45.36 -47.58
N GLN A 319 -13.81 -45.82 -47.76
CA GLN A 319 -14.09 -47.03 -48.57
C GLN A 319 -15.27 -46.81 -49.51
N THR A 320 -15.00 -46.16 -50.64
CA THR A 320 -15.62 -46.42 -51.94
C THR A 320 -14.60 -46.14 -53.03
#